data_AF-A0A946XL37-F1
#
_entry.id   AF-A0A946XL37-F1
#
_cell.length_a   1.000
_cell.length_b   1.000
_cell.length_c   1.000
_cell.angle_alpha   90.00
_cell.angle_beta   90.00
_cell.angle_gamma   90.00
#
_symmetry.space_group_name_H-M   'P 1'
#
loop_
_entity.id
_entity.type
_entity.pdbx_description
1 polymer ?
#
loop_
_entity_poly.entity_id
_entity_poly.type
_entity_poly.pdbx_seq_one_letter_code
_entity_poly.pdbx_strand_id
1 'polypeptide(L)'
;MIDQPRQSRLLVPFGSKDWSPDRVSISEDTSGQLEFDCPVTHVVLDIAAKTPLRLNSDWYRLFNRPPMRELTSAKAQFNFIKEHMPGYCDVWGKFQQIFLTLYFDFVVSQIEAHKPELEHKLADMSSLFSYQDWLLSAFMPLPQPLLYVPDDPADYSYADEDMIRLPLMFWTGDQAIIVFFRGNETRSAKIINLQERLRENGFVILEIDQQKLTNCEVSVIREILPGEFHKFWQSEVLPSGPFKPEFGDPVF
;
A
#
# COMPACT_ATOMS: atom_id res chain seq x y z
N MET A 1 14.98 -22.19 3.92
CA MET A 1 13.50 -22.20 3.85
C MET A 1 13.03 -21.53 5.11
N ILE A 2 12.73 -20.24 5.04
CA ILE A 2 12.16 -19.51 6.17
C ILE A 2 10.67 -19.81 6.11
N ASP A 3 10.16 -20.51 7.12
CA ASP A 3 8.73 -20.78 7.28
C ASP A 3 8.00 -19.43 7.19
N GLN A 4 7.09 -19.31 6.23
CA GLN A 4 6.23 -18.13 6.09
C GLN A 4 5.45 -17.91 7.40
N PRO A 5 5.11 -16.67 7.77
CA PRO A 5 4.23 -16.45 8.92
C PRO A 5 2.90 -17.18 8.68
N ARG A 6 2.49 -18.03 9.64
CA ARG A 6 1.32 -18.92 9.52
C ARG A 6 -0.03 -18.19 9.53
N GLN A 7 -0.06 -16.87 9.70
CA GLN A 7 -1.24 -16.08 9.38
C GLN A 7 -1.35 -15.94 7.86
N SER A 8 -2.22 -16.75 7.24
CA SER A 8 -2.50 -16.63 5.81
C SER A 8 -3.06 -15.26 5.44
N ARG A 9 -3.70 -14.56 6.39
CA ARG A 9 -4.27 -13.22 6.20
C ARG A 9 -3.90 -12.28 7.34
N LEU A 10 -3.44 -11.08 6.98
CA LEU A 10 -3.02 -10.02 7.91
C LEU A 10 -3.90 -8.78 7.73
N LEU A 11 -4.62 -8.37 8.78
CA LEU A 11 -5.32 -7.09 8.82
C LEU A 11 -4.30 -5.95 8.98
N VAL A 12 -4.35 -4.96 8.09
CA VAL A 12 -3.50 -3.77 8.15
C VAL A 12 -4.37 -2.52 8.13
N PRO A 13 -4.75 -2.00 9.31
CA PRO A 13 -5.33 -0.68 9.45
C PRO A 13 -4.29 0.37 9.05
N PHE A 14 -4.72 1.45 8.41
CA PHE A 14 -3.83 2.53 8.02
C PHE A 14 -4.53 3.88 8.04
N GLY A 15 -3.76 4.96 8.10
CA GLY A 15 -4.31 6.31 7.96
C GLY A 15 -5.18 6.83 9.10
N SER A 16 -5.28 6.11 10.23
CA SER A 16 -6.06 6.53 11.40
C SER A 16 -5.25 6.40 12.69
N LYS A 17 -5.36 7.41 13.56
CA LYS A 17 -4.83 7.38 14.93
C LYS A 17 -5.77 6.67 15.92
N ASP A 18 -7.05 6.62 15.60
CA ASP A 18 -8.10 6.05 16.47
C ASP A 18 -8.30 4.56 16.15
N TRP A 19 -7.32 3.74 16.50
CA TRP A 19 -7.39 2.28 16.39
C TRP A 19 -6.88 1.59 17.65
N SER A 20 -7.54 0.49 18.04
CA SER A 20 -7.06 -0.49 19.03
C SER A 20 -7.54 -1.91 18.63
N PRO A 21 -6.86 -2.99 19.05
CA PRO A 21 -7.25 -4.38 18.78
C PRO A 21 -8.65 -4.69 19.30
N ASP A 22 -9.02 -4.17 20.47
CA ASP A 22 -10.35 -4.35 21.09
C ASP A 22 -11.52 -3.85 20.24
N ARG A 23 -11.24 -3.03 19.23
CA ARG A 23 -12.24 -2.48 18.30
C ARG A 23 -12.36 -3.28 17.00
N VAL A 24 -11.55 -4.32 16.84
CA VAL A 24 -11.62 -5.24 15.70
C VAL A 24 -12.33 -6.50 16.15
N SER A 25 -13.39 -6.89 15.45
CA SER A 25 -13.94 -8.23 15.61
C SER A 25 -13.46 -9.13 14.48
N ILE A 26 -13.02 -10.34 14.84
CA ILE A 26 -12.57 -11.37 13.90
C ILE A 26 -13.58 -12.50 13.96
N SER A 27 -14.20 -12.80 12.83
CA SER A 27 -15.12 -13.91 12.65
C SER A 27 -14.66 -14.81 11.50
N GLU A 28 -15.33 -15.95 11.32
CA GLU A 28 -15.18 -16.76 10.11
C GLU A 28 -16.45 -16.64 9.27
N ASP A 29 -16.29 -16.48 7.96
CA ASP A 29 -17.41 -16.53 7.03
C ASP A 29 -17.91 -17.98 6.82
N THR A 30 -18.95 -18.14 6.00
CA THR A 30 -19.53 -19.47 5.70
C THR A 30 -18.56 -20.45 5.03
N SER A 31 -17.41 -19.98 4.54
CA SER A 31 -16.35 -20.78 3.92
C SER A 31 -15.17 -21.05 4.87
N GLY A 32 -15.25 -20.58 6.13
CA GLY A 32 -14.18 -20.69 7.12
C GLY A 32 -13.04 -19.68 6.91
N GLN A 33 -13.26 -18.63 6.13
CA GLN A 33 -12.28 -17.56 5.92
C GLN A 33 -12.42 -16.48 6.99
N LEU A 34 -11.30 -15.96 7.48
CA LEU A 34 -11.30 -14.87 8.45
C LEU A 34 -11.95 -13.61 7.85
N GLU A 35 -12.95 -13.09 8.54
CA GLU A 35 -13.61 -11.82 8.28
C GLU A 35 -13.23 -10.83 9.39
N PHE A 36 -12.88 -9.61 9.01
CA PHE A 36 -12.42 -8.57 9.92
C PHE A 36 -13.40 -7.42 9.89
N ASP A 37 -14.12 -7.17 11.00
CA ASP A 37 -14.86 -5.92 11.18
C ASP A 37 -13.93 -4.90 11.84
N CYS A 38 -13.35 -4.01 11.02
CA CYS A 38 -12.47 -2.95 11.47
C CYS A 38 -13.13 -1.57 11.24
N PRO A 39 -13.18 -0.69 12.26
CA PRO A 39 -13.91 0.57 12.17
C PRO A 39 -13.20 1.68 11.39
N VAL A 40 -12.00 1.43 10.88
CA VAL A 40 -11.16 2.41 10.16
C VAL A 40 -10.77 1.89 8.79
N THR A 41 -10.19 2.76 7.95
CA THR A 41 -9.61 2.37 6.66
C THR A 41 -8.58 1.26 6.86
N HIS A 42 -8.73 0.17 6.12
CA HIS A 42 -7.84 -0.97 6.24
C HIS A 42 -7.74 -1.75 4.94
N VAL A 43 -6.71 -2.59 4.87
CA VAL A 43 -6.58 -3.66 3.88
C VAL A 43 -6.38 -4.99 4.59
N VAL A 44 -6.69 -6.08 3.91
CA VAL A 44 -6.36 -7.43 4.37
C VAL A 44 -5.37 -8.03 3.38
N LEU A 45 -4.16 -8.32 3.85
CA LEU A 45 -3.13 -8.93 3.01
C LEU A 45 -3.27 -10.45 3.10
N ASP A 46 -3.51 -11.11 1.97
CA ASP A 46 -3.40 -12.56 1.89
C ASP A 46 -1.94 -12.94 1.61
N ILE A 47 -1.23 -13.28 2.69
CA ILE A 47 0.20 -13.61 2.68
C ILE A 47 0.43 -14.93 1.95
N ALA A 48 -0.51 -15.87 2.03
CA ALA A 48 -0.41 -17.17 1.38
C ALA A 48 -0.62 -17.07 -0.14
N ALA A 49 -1.57 -16.24 -0.58
CA ALA A 49 -1.83 -15.98 -1.99
C ALA A 49 -0.71 -15.18 -2.67
N LYS A 50 0.13 -14.49 -1.88
CA LYS A 50 1.23 -13.65 -2.37
C LYS A 50 0.77 -12.61 -3.41
N THR A 51 -0.44 -12.10 -3.24
CA THR A 51 -1.01 -11.12 -4.16
C THR A 51 -0.48 -9.73 -3.82
N PRO A 52 0.15 -9.02 -4.77
CA PRO A 52 0.55 -7.63 -4.57
C PRO A 52 -0.60 -6.74 -4.15
N LEU A 53 -0.37 -5.84 -3.19
CA LEU A 53 -1.32 -4.78 -2.91
C LEU A 53 -1.11 -3.64 -3.91
N ARG A 54 -2.12 -3.39 -4.72
CA ARG A 54 -2.11 -2.42 -5.82
C ARG A 54 -3.19 -1.38 -5.64
N LEU A 55 -3.11 -0.28 -6.38
CA LEU A 55 -4.14 0.76 -6.31
C LEU A 55 -5.51 0.20 -6.72
N ASN A 56 -5.55 -0.78 -7.63
CA ASN A 56 -6.76 -1.51 -8.04
C ASN A 56 -7.22 -2.64 -7.09
N SER A 57 -6.55 -2.86 -5.95
CA SER A 57 -6.98 -3.82 -4.94
C SER A 57 -8.24 -3.36 -4.20
N ASP A 58 -8.80 -4.22 -3.35
CA ASP A 58 -9.96 -3.87 -2.51
C ASP A 58 -9.51 -3.01 -1.32
N TRP A 59 -10.15 -1.84 -1.15
CA TRP A 59 -9.87 -0.89 -0.07
C TRP A 59 -11.13 -0.81 0.78
N TYR A 60 -11.04 -1.22 2.05
CA TYR A 60 -12.21 -1.27 2.90
C TYR A 60 -12.34 0.04 3.69
N ARG A 61 -13.59 0.53 3.77
CA ARG A 61 -13.98 1.74 4.52
C ARG A 61 -13.14 2.97 4.16
N LEU A 62 -12.96 3.23 2.86
CA LEU A 62 -12.31 4.44 2.37
C LEU A 62 -13.02 5.69 2.92
N PHE A 63 -12.30 6.50 3.68
CA PHE A 63 -12.81 7.79 4.14
C PHE A 63 -13.11 8.69 2.92
N ASN A 64 -14.31 9.28 2.88
CA ASN A 64 -14.78 10.10 1.75
C ASN A 64 -14.71 9.39 0.39
N ARG A 65 -15.19 8.14 0.29
CA ARG A 65 -15.36 7.46 -1.01
C ARG A 65 -16.18 8.33 -1.95
N PRO A 66 -15.63 8.72 -3.12
CA PRO A 66 -16.35 9.53 -4.07
C PRO A 66 -17.42 8.66 -4.73
N PRO A 67 -18.57 9.22 -5.12
CA PRO A 67 -19.56 8.45 -5.84
C PRO A 67 -18.96 7.95 -7.16
N MET A 68 -19.09 6.65 -7.46
CA MET A 68 -18.41 6.01 -8.62
C MET A 68 -18.67 6.74 -9.95
N ARG A 69 -19.83 7.37 -10.11
CA ARG A 69 -20.20 8.18 -11.28
C ARG A 69 -19.26 9.36 -11.58
N GLU A 70 -18.50 9.83 -10.58
CA GLU A 70 -17.55 10.94 -10.73
C GLU A 70 -16.15 10.46 -11.15
N LEU A 71 -15.88 9.14 -11.04
CA LEU A 71 -14.60 8.52 -11.36
C LEU A 71 -14.67 7.64 -12.61
N THR A 72 -15.03 8.24 -13.74
CA THR A 72 -15.36 7.54 -14.99
C THR A 72 -14.17 7.00 -15.78
N SER A 73 -12.94 7.26 -15.36
CA SER A 73 -11.72 6.77 -16.02
C SER A 73 -10.64 6.40 -15.01
N ALA A 74 -9.73 5.51 -15.41
CA ALA A 74 -8.58 5.13 -14.59
C ALA A 74 -7.73 6.34 -14.17
N LYS A 75 -7.58 7.33 -15.06
CA LYS A 75 -6.87 8.57 -14.77
C LYS A 75 -7.58 9.41 -13.69
N ALA A 76 -8.92 9.51 -13.76
CA ALA A 76 -9.69 10.21 -12.73
C ALA A 76 -9.59 9.48 -11.38
N GLN A 77 -9.70 8.15 -11.38
CA GLN A 77 -9.53 7.30 -10.19
C GLN A 77 -8.14 7.45 -9.59
N PHE A 78 -7.09 7.43 -10.42
CA PHE A 78 -5.71 7.63 -10.00
C PHE A 78 -5.49 9.03 -9.40
N ASN A 79 -6.00 10.09 -10.04
CA ASN A 79 -5.87 11.46 -9.53
C ASN A 79 -6.58 11.62 -8.18
N PHE A 80 -7.78 11.07 -8.06
CA PHE A 80 -8.49 11.04 -6.77
C PHE A 80 -7.63 10.38 -5.69
N ILE A 81 -7.09 9.18 -5.96
CA ILE A 81 -6.22 8.50 -5.00
C ILE A 81 -4.98 9.34 -4.66
N LYS A 82 -4.31 9.91 -5.67
CA LYS A 82 -3.13 10.77 -5.50
C LYS A 82 -3.40 11.97 -4.59
N GLU A 83 -4.55 12.60 -4.75
CA GLU A 83 -4.96 13.77 -3.96
C GLU A 83 -5.38 13.41 -2.52
N HIS A 84 -5.98 12.23 -2.32
CA HIS A 84 -6.54 11.82 -1.04
C HIS A 84 -5.54 11.04 -0.17
N MET A 85 -4.62 10.29 -0.78
CA MET A 85 -3.66 9.45 -0.05
C MET A 85 -2.82 10.21 0.99
N PRO A 86 -2.34 11.45 0.73
CA PRO A 86 -1.64 12.24 1.73
C PRO A 86 -2.47 12.57 2.98
N GLY A 87 -3.81 12.55 2.89
CA GLY A 87 -4.73 12.76 4.02
C GLY A 87 -4.67 11.66 5.07
N TYR A 88 -4.13 10.49 4.72
CA TYR A 88 -3.87 9.39 5.64
C TYR A 88 -2.48 9.47 6.31
N CYS A 89 -1.66 10.45 5.97
CA CYS A 89 -0.42 10.70 6.70
C CYS A 89 -0.71 11.33 8.07
N ASP A 90 0.24 11.23 9.00
CA ASP A 90 0.18 12.05 10.20
C ASP A 90 0.24 13.55 9.82
N VAL A 91 -0.39 14.41 10.61
CA VAL A 91 -0.39 15.88 10.47
C VAL A 91 1.05 16.43 10.46
N TRP A 92 1.96 15.75 11.15
CA TRP A 92 3.39 16.09 11.19
C TRP A 92 4.24 15.33 10.15
N GLY A 93 3.63 14.46 9.35
CA GLY A 93 4.26 13.57 8.37
C GLY A 93 4.70 14.25 7.07
N LYS A 94 5.33 15.44 7.13
CA LYS A 94 5.72 16.21 5.94
C LYS A 94 6.47 15.39 4.89
N PHE A 95 7.50 14.64 5.32
CA PHE A 95 8.32 13.85 4.39
C PHE A 95 7.60 12.65 3.80
N GLN A 96 6.64 12.08 4.56
CA GLN A 96 5.76 11.04 4.06
C GLN A 96 4.86 11.59 2.95
N GLN A 97 4.28 12.78 3.14
CA GLN A 97 3.47 13.46 2.12
C GLN A 97 4.30 13.80 0.88
N ILE A 98 5.53 14.33 1.04
CA ILE A 98 6.45 14.59 -0.08
C ILE A 98 6.75 13.30 -0.83
N PHE A 99 7.09 12.23 -0.12
CA PHE A 99 7.35 10.93 -0.74
C PHE A 99 6.15 10.44 -1.55
N LEU A 100 4.93 10.51 -1.01
CA LEU A 100 3.73 10.09 -1.72
C LEU A 100 3.51 10.89 -3.01
N THR A 101 3.69 12.22 -2.96
CA THR A 101 3.62 13.06 -4.16
C THR A 101 4.61 12.61 -5.22
N LEU A 102 5.89 12.43 -4.84
CA LEU A 102 6.92 11.98 -5.76
C LEU A 102 6.69 10.54 -6.25
N TYR A 103 6.11 9.68 -5.43
CA TYR A 103 5.74 8.31 -5.80
C TYR A 103 4.70 8.29 -6.90
N PHE A 104 3.62 9.07 -6.77
CA PHE A 104 2.60 9.13 -7.82
C PHE A 104 3.13 9.78 -9.10
N ASP A 105 4.02 10.78 -8.99
CA ASP A 105 4.70 11.35 -10.16
C ASP A 105 5.65 10.33 -10.82
N PHE A 106 6.34 9.52 -10.03
CA PHE A 106 7.13 8.39 -10.51
C PHE A 106 6.28 7.38 -11.29
N VAL A 107 5.10 6.99 -10.76
CA VAL A 107 4.18 6.07 -11.44
C VAL A 107 3.75 6.60 -12.81
N VAL A 108 3.33 7.87 -12.87
CA VAL A 108 2.98 8.52 -14.14
C VAL A 108 4.18 8.50 -15.10
N SER A 109 5.39 8.81 -14.61
CA SER A 109 6.58 8.79 -15.44
C SER A 109 6.91 7.41 -16.01
N GLN A 110 6.63 6.32 -15.28
CA GLN A 110 6.86 4.96 -15.80
C GLN A 110 5.88 4.62 -16.92
N ILE A 111 4.59 4.95 -16.74
CA ILE A 111 3.56 4.70 -17.75
C ILE A 111 3.86 5.47 -19.04
N GLU A 112 4.22 6.75 -18.94
CA GLU A 112 4.55 7.57 -20.12
C GLU A 112 5.83 7.08 -20.80
N ALA A 113 6.88 6.72 -20.04
CA ALA A 113 8.13 6.21 -20.59
C ALA A 113 7.98 4.86 -21.32
N HIS A 114 6.98 4.05 -20.92
CA HIS A 114 6.70 2.73 -21.50
C HIS A 114 5.44 2.71 -22.36
N LYS A 115 4.90 3.87 -22.74
CA LYS A 115 3.68 3.97 -23.55
C LYS A 115 3.67 3.03 -24.77
N PRO A 116 4.72 2.96 -25.61
CA PRO A 116 4.71 2.04 -26.76
C PRO A 116 4.60 0.56 -26.36
N GLU A 117 5.23 0.14 -25.26
CA GLU A 117 5.15 -1.23 -24.72
C GLU A 117 3.71 -1.54 -24.28
N LEU A 118 3.08 -0.60 -23.58
CA LEU A 118 1.75 -0.74 -23.02
C LEU A 118 0.65 -0.71 -24.09
N GLU A 119 0.76 0.17 -25.09
CA GLU A 119 -0.14 0.20 -26.25
C GLU A 119 -0.04 -1.09 -27.06
N HIS A 120 1.17 -1.63 -27.23
CA HIS A 120 1.35 -2.91 -27.89
C HIS A 120 0.69 -4.07 -27.12
N LYS A 121 0.83 -4.10 -25.79
CA LYS A 121 0.19 -5.12 -24.92
C LYS A 121 -1.35 -5.08 -24.99
N LEU A 122 -1.92 -3.92 -25.31
CA LEU A 122 -3.37 -3.70 -25.42
C LEU A 122 -3.90 -3.69 -26.86
N ALA A 123 -3.08 -4.00 -27.88
CA ALA A 123 -3.44 -3.80 -29.28
C ALA A 123 -4.80 -4.42 -29.65
N ASP A 124 -5.04 -5.66 -29.22
CA ASP A 124 -6.29 -6.42 -29.50
C ASP A 124 -7.50 -5.91 -28.71
N MET A 125 -7.28 -5.06 -27.71
CA MET A 125 -8.31 -4.52 -26.79
C MET A 125 -8.28 -2.99 -26.72
N SER A 126 -7.72 -2.33 -27.73
CA SER A 126 -7.54 -0.87 -27.79
C SER A 126 -8.85 -0.08 -27.81
N SER A 127 -9.99 -0.73 -28.10
CA SER A 127 -11.32 -0.12 -27.98
C SER A 127 -11.89 -0.13 -26.57
N LEU A 128 -11.34 -0.95 -25.67
CA LEU A 128 -11.79 -1.13 -24.29
C LEU A 128 -10.82 -0.50 -23.28
N PHE A 129 -9.52 -0.51 -23.59
CA PHE A 129 -8.48 -0.05 -22.69
C PHE A 129 -7.52 0.94 -23.37
N SER A 130 -7.00 1.86 -22.56
CA SER A 130 -5.92 2.78 -22.86
C SER A 130 -4.68 2.40 -22.06
N TYR A 131 -3.48 2.77 -22.54
CA TYR A 131 -2.25 2.58 -21.78
C TYR A 131 -2.28 3.26 -20.41
N GLN A 132 -3.11 4.29 -20.22
CA GLN A 132 -3.28 4.98 -18.93
C GLN A 132 -4.05 4.14 -17.91
N ASP A 133 -4.78 3.11 -18.34
CA ASP A 133 -5.52 2.24 -17.40
C ASP A 133 -4.57 1.43 -16.50
N TRP A 134 -3.33 1.24 -16.95
CA TRP A 134 -2.27 0.65 -16.15
C TRP A 134 -1.84 1.53 -14.97
N LEU A 135 -2.23 2.81 -14.85
CA LEU A 135 -1.89 3.64 -13.68
C LEU A 135 -2.32 2.99 -12.35
N LEU A 136 -3.45 2.29 -12.36
CA LEU A 136 -4.04 1.66 -11.18
C LEU A 136 -3.40 0.31 -10.82
N SER A 137 -2.54 -0.20 -11.71
CA SER A 137 -1.69 -1.35 -11.46
C SER A 137 -0.54 -1.03 -10.51
N ALA A 138 -0.23 0.24 -10.23
CA ALA A 138 0.86 0.58 -9.33
C ALA A 138 0.65 -0.02 -7.92
N PHE A 139 1.74 -0.34 -7.22
CA PHE A 139 1.66 -0.80 -5.83
C PHE A 139 1.00 0.27 -4.96
N MET A 140 0.19 -0.14 -4.00
CA MET A 140 -0.49 0.78 -3.11
C MET A 140 0.43 1.18 -1.95
N PRO A 141 0.75 2.48 -1.78
CA PRO A 141 1.40 2.94 -0.57
C PRO A 141 0.39 2.90 0.59
N LEU A 142 0.79 2.32 1.71
CA LEU A 142 0.04 2.31 2.96
C LEU A 142 0.66 3.31 3.93
N PRO A 143 0.10 4.52 4.08
CA PRO A 143 0.57 5.51 5.03
C PRO A 143 0.15 5.21 6.46
N GLN A 144 1.09 5.37 7.41
CA GLN A 144 0.85 5.10 8.84
C GLN A 144 0.24 3.71 9.13
N PRO A 145 0.69 2.62 8.46
CA PRO A 145 0.09 1.32 8.66
C PRO A 145 0.42 0.81 10.06
N LEU A 146 -0.52 0.10 10.64
CA LEU A 146 -0.37 -0.57 11.91
C LEU A 146 -0.21 -2.07 11.64
N LEU A 147 0.95 -2.61 12.00
CA LEU A 147 1.27 -4.02 11.78
C LEU A 147 1.41 -4.74 13.11
N TYR A 148 0.87 -5.95 13.15
CA TYR A 148 1.18 -6.90 14.21
C TYR A 148 2.58 -7.48 13.94
N VAL A 149 3.50 -7.26 14.87
CA VAL A 149 4.89 -7.72 14.81
C VAL A 149 5.25 -8.25 16.19
N PRO A 150 4.88 -9.50 16.53
CA PRO A 150 5.19 -10.10 17.81
C PRO A 150 6.67 -10.49 17.94
N ASP A 151 7.14 -10.66 19.17
CA ASP A 151 8.47 -11.23 19.43
C ASP A 151 8.52 -12.73 19.11
N ASP A 152 7.42 -13.44 19.33
CA ASP A 152 7.21 -14.82 18.90
C ASP A 152 6.27 -14.86 17.69
N PRO A 153 6.73 -15.27 16.50
CA PRO A 153 5.88 -15.44 15.31
C PRO A 153 4.73 -16.46 15.47
N ALA A 154 4.74 -17.27 16.53
CA ALA A 154 3.65 -18.16 16.90
C ALA A 154 2.61 -17.51 17.82
N ASP A 155 2.85 -16.29 18.32
CA ASP A 155 1.85 -15.52 19.03
C ASP A 155 0.83 -14.93 18.05
N TYR A 156 -0.44 -15.08 18.41
CA TYR A 156 -1.59 -14.60 17.66
C TYR A 156 -2.57 -13.82 18.55
N SER A 157 -2.09 -13.35 19.71
CA SER A 157 -2.88 -12.59 20.69
C SER A 157 -3.32 -11.21 20.16
N TYR A 158 -2.62 -10.67 19.16
CA TYR A 158 -2.78 -9.28 18.71
C TYR A 158 -2.65 -8.27 19.87
N ALA A 159 -1.73 -8.53 20.80
CA ALA A 159 -1.47 -7.64 21.92
C ALA A 159 -1.08 -6.22 21.45
N ASP A 160 -1.56 -5.20 22.16
CA ASP A 160 -1.30 -3.79 21.84
C ASP A 160 0.18 -3.46 21.69
N GLU A 161 1.04 -4.08 22.51
CA GLU A 161 2.50 -3.87 22.51
C GLU A 161 3.20 -4.38 21.24
N ASP A 162 2.58 -5.31 20.53
CA ASP A 162 3.06 -5.86 19.27
C ASP A 162 2.46 -5.15 18.05
N MET A 163 1.52 -4.23 18.26
CA MET A 163 0.95 -3.41 17.20
C MET A 163 1.83 -2.18 16.96
N ILE A 164 2.64 -2.25 15.92
CA ILE A 164 3.63 -1.23 15.59
C ILE A 164 3.09 -0.33 14.48
N ARG A 165 3.05 0.97 14.76
CA ARG A 165 2.77 1.98 13.74
C ARG A 165 4.04 2.33 12.99
N LEU A 166 4.01 2.14 11.68
CA LEU A 166 5.14 2.41 10.80
C LEU A 166 4.91 3.68 9.98
N PRO A 167 5.95 4.31 9.40
CA PRO A 167 5.75 5.52 8.61
C PRO A 167 4.99 5.22 7.31
N LEU A 168 5.47 4.24 6.54
CA LEU A 168 4.91 3.90 5.23
C LEU A 168 5.27 2.45 4.88
N MET A 169 4.35 1.72 4.25
CA MET A 169 4.58 0.36 3.77
C MET A 169 4.10 0.17 2.32
N PHE A 170 4.75 -0.74 1.60
CA PHE A 170 4.22 -1.39 0.40
C PHE A 170 4.17 -2.90 0.63
N TRP A 171 3.15 -3.57 0.08
CA TRP A 171 3.09 -5.03 0.00
C TRP A 171 3.21 -5.47 -1.45
N THR A 172 4.28 -6.19 -1.78
CA THR A 172 4.58 -6.56 -3.17
C THR A 172 4.11 -7.96 -3.55
N GLY A 173 3.44 -8.65 -2.63
CA GLY A 173 3.03 -10.04 -2.77
C GLY A 173 4.06 -11.01 -2.19
N ASP A 174 5.34 -10.73 -2.37
CA ASP A 174 6.42 -11.54 -1.78
C ASP A 174 6.98 -10.93 -0.50
N GLN A 175 6.97 -9.60 -0.38
CA GLN A 175 7.62 -8.90 0.72
C GLN A 175 6.87 -7.61 1.09
N ALA A 176 6.93 -7.29 2.38
CA ALA A 176 6.51 -5.99 2.91
C ALA A 176 7.73 -5.07 2.98
N ILE A 177 7.65 -3.94 2.28
CA ILE A 177 8.71 -2.93 2.22
C ILE A 177 8.29 -1.75 3.10
N ILE A 178 9.04 -1.49 4.17
CA ILE A 178 8.81 -0.37 5.08
C ILE A 178 9.75 0.78 4.70
N VAL A 179 9.20 1.97 4.52
CA VAL A 179 9.97 3.17 4.20
C VAL A 179 10.10 4.05 5.44
N PHE A 180 11.33 4.27 5.89
CA PHE A 180 11.67 5.20 6.97
C PHE A 180 12.29 6.49 6.41
N PHE A 181 11.92 7.63 6.99
CA PHE A 181 12.42 8.95 6.61
C PHE A 181 13.46 9.44 7.62
N ARG A 182 14.74 9.31 7.28
CA ARG A 182 15.88 9.63 8.15
C ARG A 182 16.21 11.11 8.10
N GLY A 183 16.13 11.80 9.24
CA GLY A 183 16.64 13.15 9.42
C GLY A 183 18.16 13.19 9.67
N ASN A 184 18.68 14.37 9.98
CA ASN A 184 20.13 14.58 10.24
C ASN A 184 20.57 14.21 11.67
N GLU A 185 19.62 13.90 12.54
CA GLU A 185 19.91 13.58 13.95
C GLU A 185 20.38 12.13 14.12
N THR A 186 21.19 11.89 15.15
CA THR A 186 21.59 10.54 15.54
C THR A 186 20.36 9.70 15.84
N ARG A 187 20.30 8.49 15.26
CA ARG A 187 19.18 7.57 15.49
C ARG A 187 19.08 7.23 16.97
N SER A 188 17.86 7.28 17.50
CA SER A 188 17.60 6.75 18.83
C SER A 188 17.73 5.21 18.81
N ALA A 189 18.19 4.64 19.93
CA ALA A 189 18.25 3.18 20.10
C ALA A 189 16.88 2.52 19.85
N LYS A 190 15.78 3.21 20.20
CA LYS A 190 14.41 2.74 19.94
C LYS A 190 14.15 2.50 18.45
N ILE A 191 14.55 3.42 17.56
CA ILE A 191 14.35 3.27 16.11
C ILE A 191 15.26 2.18 15.54
N ILE A 192 16.49 2.06 16.04
CA ILE A 192 17.43 1.02 15.62
C ILE A 192 16.85 -0.36 15.96
N ASN A 193 16.50 -0.58 17.22
CA ASN A 193 15.93 -1.85 17.70
C ASN A 193 14.63 -2.19 16.97
N LEU A 194 13.78 -1.18 16.70
CA LEU A 194 12.55 -1.39 15.92
C LEU A 194 12.85 -1.89 14.50
N GLN A 195 13.80 -1.26 13.81
CA GLN A 195 14.17 -1.70 12.46
C GLN A 195 14.83 -3.08 12.47
N GLU A 196 15.59 -3.43 13.52
CA GLU A 196 16.14 -4.78 13.70
C GLU A 196 15.03 -5.82 13.88
N ARG A 197 14.08 -5.58 14.80
CA ARG A 197 12.89 -6.43 15.02
C ARG A 197 12.11 -6.65 13.72
N LEU A 198 11.91 -5.60 12.92
CA LEU A 198 11.24 -5.69 11.63
C LEU A 198 12.04 -6.56 10.64
N ARG A 199 13.37 -6.39 10.56
CA ARG A 199 14.19 -7.23 9.66
C ARG A 199 14.17 -8.70 10.08
N GLU A 200 14.20 -8.98 11.38
CA GLU A 200 14.09 -10.34 11.92
C GLU A 200 12.76 -10.99 11.59
N ASN A 201 11.68 -10.19 11.51
CA ASN A 201 10.36 -10.61 11.03
C ASN A 201 10.21 -10.60 9.49
N GLY A 202 11.31 -10.47 8.74
CA GLY A 202 11.32 -10.60 7.28
C GLY A 202 10.89 -9.35 6.50
N PHE A 203 10.71 -8.20 7.16
CA PHE A 203 10.41 -6.94 6.50
C PHE A 203 11.65 -6.35 5.83
N VAL A 204 11.48 -5.80 4.63
CA VAL A 204 12.52 -5.03 3.94
C VAL A 204 12.44 -3.58 4.36
N ILE A 205 13.56 -3.02 4.84
CA ILE A 205 13.62 -1.63 5.28
C ILE A 205 14.32 -0.78 4.22
N LEU A 206 13.61 0.21 3.68
CA LEU A 206 14.18 1.28 2.87
C LEU A 206 14.29 2.55 3.71
N GLU A 207 15.49 3.11 3.79
CA GLU A 207 15.72 4.37 4.49
C GLU A 207 16.03 5.49 3.51
N ILE A 208 15.23 6.54 3.57
CA ILE A 208 15.37 7.69 2.69
C ILE A 208 15.83 8.88 3.52
N ASP A 209 16.91 9.50 3.07
CA ASP A 209 17.37 10.75 3.65
C ASP A 209 16.37 11.86 3.34
N GLN A 210 15.87 12.54 4.39
CA GLN A 210 14.92 13.64 4.25
C GLN A 210 15.45 14.77 3.36
N GLN A 211 16.78 14.99 3.31
CA GLN A 211 17.40 16.00 2.45
C GLN A 211 17.30 15.66 0.96
N LYS A 212 17.25 14.38 0.60
CA LYS A 212 17.02 13.97 -0.79
C LYS A 212 15.59 14.28 -1.23
N LEU A 213 14.63 14.19 -0.32
CA LEU A 213 13.23 14.48 -0.60
C LEU A 213 12.93 15.98 -0.71
N THR A 214 13.68 16.86 -0.04
CA THR A 214 13.42 18.31 -0.08
C THR A 214 13.60 18.95 -1.45
N ASN A 215 14.37 18.31 -2.35
CA ASN A 215 14.54 18.80 -3.72
C ASN A 215 13.37 18.41 -4.64
N CYS A 216 12.43 17.59 -4.14
CA CYS A 216 11.25 17.14 -4.87
C CYS A 216 11.56 16.50 -6.23
N GLU A 217 12.70 15.80 -6.35
CA GLU A 217 13.09 15.16 -7.60
C GLU A 217 12.56 13.72 -7.66
N VAL A 218 11.82 13.40 -8.72
CA VAL A 218 11.28 12.05 -8.99
C VAL A 218 12.38 11.00 -9.17
N SER A 219 13.58 11.43 -9.60
CA SER A 219 14.78 10.58 -9.70
C SER A 219 15.11 9.87 -8.39
N VAL A 220 14.89 10.54 -7.25
CA VAL A 220 15.11 9.97 -5.92
C VAL A 220 14.25 8.72 -5.73
N ILE A 221 12.97 8.77 -6.11
CA ILE A 221 12.06 7.62 -6.03
C ILE A 221 12.49 6.50 -6.96
N ARG A 222 12.93 6.84 -8.17
CA ARG A 222 13.44 5.88 -9.15
C ARG A 222 14.65 5.11 -8.64
N GLU A 223 15.58 5.78 -7.96
CA GLU A 223 16.82 5.15 -7.47
C GLU A 223 16.59 4.22 -6.27
N ILE A 224 15.64 4.55 -5.40
CA ILE A 224 15.42 3.83 -4.14
C ILE A 224 14.45 2.65 -4.28
N LEU A 225 13.48 2.74 -5.19
CA LEU A 225 12.46 1.69 -5.31
C LEU A 225 13.00 0.48 -6.08
N PRO A 226 12.72 -0.75 -5.61
CA PRO A 226 13.14 -1.97 -6.30
C PRO A 226 12.63 -2.06 -7.73
N GLY A 227 13.30 -2.87 -8.57
CA GLY A 227 13.02 -3.01 -10.00
C GLY A 227 11.56 -3.30 -10.33
N GLU A 228 10.85 -4.06 -9.49
CA GLU A 228 9.42 -4.36 -9.67
C GLU A 228 8.52 -3.11 -9.72
N PHE A 229 8.90 -2.00 -9.07
CA PHE A 229 8.18 -0.73 -9.13
C PHE A 229 8.35 0.00 -10.46
N HIS A 230 9.38 -0.33 -11.25
CA HIS A 230 9.62 0.34 -12.53
C HIS A 230 8.76 -0.24 -13.65
N LYS A 231 8.29 -1.48 -13.48
CA LYS A 231 7.41 -2.18 -14.41
C LYS A 231 6.30 -2.91 -13.68
N PHE A 232 5.62 -2.21 -12.77
CA PHE A 232 4.64 -2.79 -11.86
C PHE A 232 3.48 -3.52 -12.57
N TRP A 233 3.18 -3.18 -13.83
CA TRP A 233 2.15 -3.82 -14.66
C TRP A 233 2.54 -5.20 -15.19
N GLN A 234 3.80 -5.61 -15.07
CA GLN A 234 4.28 -6.84 -15.72
C GLN A 234 3.63 -8.12 -15.21
N SER A 235 3.25 -8.16 -13.93
CA SER A 235 2.58 -9.32 -13.36
C SER A 235 1.07 -9.38 -13.66
N GLU A 236 0.51 -8.39 -14.35
CA GLU A 236 -0.91 -8.33 -14.67
C GLU A 236 -1.14 -8.60 -16.17
N VAL A 237 -2.22 -9.33 -16.46
CA VAL A 237 -2.61 -9.65 -17.84
C VAL A 237 -3.32 -8.46 -18.48
N LEU A 238 -4.23 -7.82 -17.73
CA LEU A 238 -5.03 -6.67 -18.14
C LEU A 238 -5.07 -5.61 -17.03
N PRO A 239 -5.19 -4.32 -17.39
CA PRO A 239 -5.43 -3.28 -16.40
C PRO A 239 -6.80 -3.50 -15.74
N SER A 240 -6.88 -3.17 -14.45
CA SER A 240 -8.10 -3.33 -13.65
C SER A 240 -8.36 -2.07 -12.83
N GLY A 241 -9.63 -1.76 -12.59
CA GLY A 241 -10.07 -0.62 -11.79
C GLY A 241 -10.11 -0.93 -10.28
N PRO A 242 -9.87 0.07 -9.39
CA PRO A 242 -10.16 -0.02 -7.97
C PRO A 242 -11.68 -0.04 -7.70
N PHE A 243 -12.04 -0.16 -6.41
CA PHE A 243 -13.40 0.06 -5.92
C PHE A 243 -14.41 -0.93 -6.51
N LYS A 244 -14.15 -2.24 -6.33
CA LYS A 244 -15.21 -3.22 -6.59
C LYS A 244 -16.48 -2.80 -5.83
N PRO A 245 -17.68 -2.93 -6.43
CA PRO A 245 -18.93 -2.56 -5.77
C PRO A 245 -19.07 -3.32 -4.46
N GLU A 246 -19.37 -2.63 -3.36
CA GLU A 246 -19.73 -3.29 -2.10
C GLU A 246 -21.24 -3.63 -2.10
N PHE A 247 -21.63 -4.68 -1.39
CA PHE A 247 -23.04 -5.02 -1.21
C PHE A 247 -23.76 -3.85 -0.50
N GLY A 248 -24.64 -3.17 -1.21
CA GLY A 248 -25.40 -2.03 -0.69
C GLY A 248 -24.96 -0.66 -1.23
N ASP A 249 -23.88 -0.60 -2.02
CA ASP A 249 -23.64 0.58 -2.85
C ASP A 249 -24.85 0.76 -3.79
N PRO A 250 -25.37 2.00 -3.95
CA PRO A 250 -26.40 2.23 -4.94
C PRO A 250 -25.83 1.87 -6.31
N VAL A 251 -26.25 0.72 -6.81
CA VAL A 251 -26.24 0.42 -8.24
C VAL A 251 -27.07 1.52 -8.89
N PHE A 252 -26.70 1.92 -10.11
CA PHE A 252 -27.33 2.92 -11.01
C PHE A 252 -26.57 4.26 -11.10
#